data_AF-G9YV32-F1
#
_entry.id   AF-G9YV32-F1
#
_cell.length_a   1.000
_cell.length_b   1.000
_cell.length_c   1.000
_cell.angle_alpha   90.00
_cell.angle_beta   90.00
_cell.angle_gamma   90.00
#
_symmetry.space_group_name_H-M   'P 1'
#
loop_
_entity.id
_entity.type
_entity.pdbx_description
1 polymer ?
#
loop_
_entity_poly.entity_id
_entity_poly.type
_entity_poly.pdbx_seq_one_letter_code
_entity_poly.pdbx_strand_id
1 'polypeptide(L)'
;MTECISEGLYRIPVPLPGNPLRELNSYLLRGRERSLLIDTGFRQEEGRRALFAGLAELDVDPRDVDVALTHLHSDHSGLAPEVVGETGWIYVSGPDRAYLEQPEEAKWAHTDAFYISEGFPPELLAQNRANPARALAPVPTGRYRTLEPGAVLEAGGR
;
A
#
# COMPACT_ATOMS: atom_id res chain seq x y z
N MET A 1 16.28 9.40 -3.87
CA MET A 1 15.94 10.83 -3.74
C MET A 1 14.60 11.01 -4.40
N THR A 2 13.80 11.95 -3.90
CA THR A 2 12.52 12.26 -4.54
C THR A 2 12.72 12.95 -5.87
N GLU A 3 11.73 12.84 -6.75
CA GLU A 3 11.77 13.49 -8.06
C GLU A 3 10.56 14.41 -8.21
N CYS A 4 10.80 15.68 -8.54
CA CYS A 4 9.74 16.62 -8.88
C CYS A 4 9.28 16.36 -10.32
N ILE A 5 8.03 15.92 -10.49
CA ILE A 5 7.43 15.64 -11.80
C ILE A 5 6.77 16.91 -12.34
N SER A 6 6.03 17.61 -11.48
CA SER A 6 5.44 18.92 -11.75
C SER A 6 5.18 19.65 -10.43
N GLU A 7 4.70 20.90 -10.48
CA GLU A 7 4.37 21.66 -9.28
C GLU A 7 3.37 20.89 -8.39
N GLY A 8 3.79 20.57 -7.17
CA GLY A 8 2.97 19.84 -6.20
C GLY A 8 2.88 18.32 -6.42
N LEU A 9 3.53 17.76 -7.45
CA LEU A 9 3.54 16.32 -7.75
C LEU A 9 4.97 15.77 -7.74
N TYR A 10 5.19 14.79 -6.87
CA TYR A 10 6.51 14.18 -6.67
C TYR A 10 6.44 12.67 -6.80
N ARG A 11 7.52 12.05 -7.30
CA ARG A 11 7.74 10.61 -7.23
C ARG A 11 8.66 10.31 -6.06
N ILE A 12 8.30 9.31 -5.26
CA ILE A 12 9.13 8.70 -4.22
C ILE A 12 9.44 7.27 -4.68
N PRO A 13 10.67 6.98 -5.12
CA PRO A 13 11.09 5.63 -5.48
C PRO A 13 11.15 4.74 -4.23
N VAL A 14 10.37 3.66 -4.20
CA VAL A 14 10.35 2.71 -3.08
C VAL A 14 11.02 1.40 -3.52
N PRO A 15 12.21 1.05 -3.00
CA PRO A 15 12.91 -0.16 -3.42
C PRO A 15 12.15 -1.43 -3.02
N LEU A 16 12.26 -2.46 -3.86
CA LEU A 16 11.72 -3.80 -3.64
C LEU A 16 12.87 -4.83 -3.64
N PRO A 17 13.67 -4.92 -2.57
CA PRO A 17 14.82 -5.84 -2.50
C PRO A 17 14.43 -7.30 -2.74
N GLY A 18 15.22 -7.98 -3.58
CA GLY A 18 14.97 -9.38 -3.93
C GLY A 18 13.76 -9.62 -4.84
N ASN A 19 13.09 -8.56 -5.29
CA ASN A 19 11.99 -8.63 -6.25
C ASN A 19 12.49 -8.25 -7.67
N PRO A 20 12.09 -8.97 -8.73
CA PRO A 20 12.48 -8.66 -10.11
C PRO A 20 12.04 -7.28 -10.60
N LEU A 21 10.99 -6.69 -10.01
CA LEU A 21 10.48 -5.35 -10.34
C LEU A 21 11.41 -4.23 -9.84
N ARG A 22 12.27 -4.51 -8.85
CA ARG A 22 13.30 -3.61 -8.27
C ARG A 22 12.77 -2.42 -7.48
N GLU A 23 11.73 -1.73 -7.96
CA GLU A 23 11.16 -0.56 -7.31
C GLU A 23 9.66 -0.40 -7.60
N LEU A 24 8.93 0.17 -6.64
CA LEU A 24 7.61 0.77 -6.83
C LEU A 24 7.77 2.29 -7.01
N ASN A 25 6.96 2.86 -7.89
CA ASN A 25 6.78 4.30 -8.01
C ASN A 25 5.63 4.77 -7.10
N SER A 26 5.95 5.32 -5.92
CA SER A 26 4.95 6.02 -5.11
C SER A 26 4.87 7.48 -5.56
N TYR A 27 3.66 8.05 -5.59
CA TYR A 27 3.45 9.44 -6.01
C TYR A 27 2.81 10.26 -4.90
N LEU A 28 3.33 11.46 -4.66
CA LEU A 28 2.80 12.38 -3.66
C LEU A 28 2.22 13.61 -4.34
N LEU A 29 0.93 13.86 -4.10
CA LEU A 29 0.25 15.12 -4.36
C LEU A 29 0.31 15.97 -3.08
N ARG A 30 1.19 16.98 -3.07
CA ARG A 30 1.38 17.84 -1.90
C ARG A 30 0.26 18.86 -1.80
N GLY A 31 -0.47 18.83 -0.69
CA GLY A 31 -1.51 19.82 -0.37
C GLY A 31 -1.13 20.78 0.75
N ARG A 32 -1.99 21.77 1.01
CA ARG A 32 -1.85 22.76 2.11
C ARG A 32 -1.93 22.12 3.49
N GLU A 33 -3.04 21.42 3.74
CA GLU A 33 -3.36 20.84 5.04
C GLU A 33 -3.05 19.36 5.09
N ARG A 34 -3.33 18.65 3.97
CA ARG A 34 -3.08 17.23 3.83
C ARG A 34 -2.51 16.92 2.47
N SER A 35 -1.59 15.97 2.40
CA SER A 35 -1.07 15.43 1.15
C SER A 35 -1.70 14.08 0.84
N LEU A 36 -1.81 13.72 -0.44
CA LEU A 36 -2.27 12.42 -0.87
C LEU A 36 -1.09 11.63 -1.44
N LEU A 37 -0.80 10.49 -0.82
CA LEU A 37 0.19 9.53 -1.29
C LEU A 37 -0.50 8.43 -2.08
N ILE A 38 0.03 8.08 -3.26
CA ILE A 38 -0.48 7.02 -4.12
C ILE A 38 0.47 5.84 -4.04
N ASP A 39 -0.03 4.72 -3.50
CA ASP A 39 0.69 3.47 -3.22
C ASP A 39 1.91 3.62 -2.29
N THR A 40 2.29 2.54 -1.61
CA THR A 40 3.17 2.62 -0.43
C THR A 40 4.30 1.59 -0.37
N GLY A 41 4.31 0.57 -1.22
CA GLY A 41 5.31 -0.49 -1.17
C GLY A 41 4.90 -1.67 -0.29
N PHE A 42 5.73 -2.72 -0.35
CA PHE A 42 5.66 -3.81 0.62
C PHE A 42 5.96 -3.32 2.04
N ARG A 43 5.42 -4.02 3.04
CA ARG A 43 5.77 -3.84 4.45
C ARG A 43 7.18 -4.38 4.78
N GLN A 44 8.19 -3.75 4.18
CA GLN A 44 9.60 -4.13 4.23
C GLN A 44 10.45 -2.92 4.63
N GLU A 45 11.47 -3.13 5.45
CA GLU A 45 12.24 -2.05 6.10
C GLU A 45 12.99 -1.14 5.12
N GLU A 46 13.52 -1.67 4.02
CA GLU A 46 14.16 -0.86 2.97
C GLU A 46 13.16 0.08 2.29
N GLY A 47 12.00 -0.46 1.89
CA GLY A 47 10.92 0.30 1.28
C GLY A 47 10.38 1.36 2.23
N ARG A 48 10.15 0.96 3.49
CA ARG A 48 9.73 1.83 4.59
C ARG A 48 10.68 3.02 4.77
N ARG A 49 11.97 2.77 4.94
CA ARG A 49 12.97 3.84 5.11
C ARG A 49 12.98 4.79 3.92
N ALA A 50 12.93 4.28 2.70
CA ALA A 50 12.92 5.11 1.49
C ALA A 50 11.66 5.98 1.40
N LEU A 51 10.49 5.40 1.69
CA LEU A 51 9.21 6.12 1.63
C LEU A 51 9.17 7.26 2.65
N PHE A 52 9.45 6.98 3.92
CA PHE A 52 9.43 7.99 4.97
C PHE A 52 10.55 9.04 4.83
N ALA A 53 11.74 8.64 4.33
CA ALA A 53 12.77 9.60 3.98
C ALA A 53 12.32 10.53 2.84
N GLY A 54 11.58 10.00 1.85
CA GLY A 54 11.00 10.80 0.77
C GLY A 54 9.94 11.79 1.26
N LEU A 55 9.05 11.37 2.17
CA LEU A 55 8.09 12.28 2.81
C LEU A 55 8.80 13.41 3.58
N ALA A 56 9.84 13.06 4.35
CA ALA A 56 10.66 14.03 5.08
C ALA A 56 11.43 14.98 4.16
N GLU A 57 11.99 14.50 3.05
CA GLU A 57 12.68 15.30 2.02
C GLU A 57 11.73 16.37 1.43
N LEU A 58 10.43 16.05 1.36
CA LEU A 58 9.38 16.92 0.83
C LEU A 58 8.71 17.79 1.91
N ASP A 59 9.19 17.74 3.15
CA ASP A 59 8.63 18.47 4.31
C ASP A 59 7.15 18.15 4.53
N VAL A 60 6.81 16.85 4.49
CA VAL A 60 5.47 16.31 4.74
C VAL A 60 5.48 15.49 6.02
N ASP A 61 4.65 15.89 6.98
CA ASP A 61 4.38 15.13 8.19
C ASP A 61 3.44 13.96 7.88
N PRO A 62 3.79 12.70 8.20
CA PRO A 62 2.91 11.55 8.00
C PRO A 62 1.51 11.70 8.62
N ARG A 63 1.35 12.50 9.69
CA ARG A 63 0.04 12.78 10.32
C ARG A 63 -0.91 13.53 9.38
N ASP A 64 -0.35 14.21 8.40
CA ASP A 64 -1.07 15.00 7.40
C ASP A 64 -1.13 14.28 6.05
N VAL A 65 -0.98 12.95 6.03
CA VAL A 65 -1.03 12.14 4.81
C VAL A 65 -2.27 11.27 4.78
N ASP A 66 -3.01 11.34 3.67
CA ASP A 66 -3.94 10.31 3.25
C ASP A 66 -3.29 9.43 2.18
N VAL A 67 -3.76 8.19 2.03
CA VAL A 67 -3.26 7.25 1.02
C VAL A 67 -4.38 6.92 0.05
N ALA A 68 -4.11 6.97 -1.25
CA ALA A 68 -4.92 6.32 -2.27
C ALA A 68 -4.19 5.07 -2.77
N LEU A 69 -4.88 3.94 -2.74
CA LEU A 69 -4.36 2.69 -3.30
C LEU A 69 -4.91 2.50 -4.71
N THR A 70 -4.02 2.18 -5.64
CA THR A 70 -4.44 1.77 -6.98
C THR A 70 -5.17 0.43 -6.95
N HIS A 71 -4.73 -0.49 -6.09
CA HIS A 71 -5.36 -1.79 -5.83
C HIS A 71 -4.78 -2.46 -4.56
N LEU A 72 -5.30 -3.65 -4.22
CA LEU A 72 -5.02 -4.35 -2.95
C LEU A 72 -3.65 -5.01 -2.80
N HIS A 73 -2.86 -5.16 -3.87
CA HIS A 73 -1.64 -5.98 -3.80
C HIS A 73 -0.65 -5.42 -2.78
N SER A 74 0.08 -6.32 -2.11
CA SER A 74 0.89 -5.97 -0.95
C SER A 74 2.05 -5.04 -1.28
N ASP A 75 2.53 -4.99 -2.52
CA ASP A 75 3.49 -4.00 -3.01
C ASP A 75 2.90 -2.60 -3.16
N HIS A 76 1.58 -2.44 -3.11
CA HIS A 76 0.90 -1.15 -3.15
C HIS A 76 0.35 -0.77 -1.77
N SER A 77 -0.27 -1.73 -1.08
CA SER A 77 -0.98 -1.50 0.17
C SER A 77 -0.15 -1.71 1.43
N GLY A 78 1.03 -2.33 1.33
CA GLY A 78 1.74 -2.91 2.47
C GLY A 78 2.04 -1.92 3.61
N LEU A 79 2.50 -0.71 3.28
CA LEU A 79 2.83 0.33 4.25
C LEU A 79 1.69 1.33 4.50
N ALA A 80 0.57 1.22 3.79
CA ALA A 80 -0.54 2.18 3.88
C ALA A 80 -1.08 2.38 5.30
N PRO A 81 -1.31 1.32 6.12
CA PRO A 81 -1.73 1.50 7.51
C PRO A 81 -0.72 2.27 8.36
N GLU A 82 0.58 2.09 8.11
CA GLU A 82 1.63 2.80 8.86
C GLU A 82 1.70 4.27 8.45
N VAL A 83 1.59 4.55 7.15
CA VAL A 83 1.62 5.92 6.61
C VAL A 83 0.47 6.76 7.16
N VAL A 84 -0.77 6.24 7.14
CA VAL A 84 -1.93 7.04 7.58
C VAL A 84 -2.04 7.19 9.09
N GLY A 85 -1.39 6.31 9.86
CA GLY A 85 -1.41 6.30 11.32
C GLY A 85 -2.82 6.42 11.90
N GLU A 86 -3.01 7.38 12.81
CA GLU A 86 -4.28 7.60 13.52
C GLU A 86 -5.15 8.71 12.90
N THR A 87 -4.61 9.49 11.98
CA THR A 87 -5.25 10.72 11.50
C THR A 87 -5.71 10.63 10.05
N GLY A 88 -5.02 9.83 9.23
CA GLY A 88 -5.32 9.69 7.81
C GLY A 88 -6.32 8.60 7.45
N TRP A 89 -6.65 8.58 6.16
CA TRP A 89 -7.53 7.62 5.53
C TRP A 89 -6.85 6.94 4.33
N ILE A 90 -7.17 5.67 4.14
CA ILE A 90 -6.81 4.86 2.98
C ILE A 90 -8.02 4.79 2.06
N TYR A 91 -7.94 5.46 0.92
CA TYR A 91 -8.91 5.42 -0.15
C TYR A 91 -8.61 4.25 -1.10
N VAL A 92 -9.58 3.37 -1.32
CA VAL A 92 -9.41 2.17 -2.17
C VAL A 92 -10.75 1.70 -2.71
N SER A 93 -10.76 0.93 -3.80
CA SER A 93 -12.00 0.42 -4.40
C SER A 93 -12.79 -0.47 -3.43
N GLY A 94 -14.12 -0.55 -3.62
CA GLY A 94 -14.99 -1.39 -2.80
C GLY A 94 -14.58 -2.87 -2.76
N PRO A 95 -14.32 -3.52 -3.91
CA PRO A 95 -13.85 -4.91 -3.95
C PRO A 95 -12.52 -5.13 -3.23
N ASP A 96 -11.55 -4.22 -3.44
CA ASP A 96 -10.23 -4.31 -2.80
C ASP A 96 -10.34 -4.12 -1.28
N ARG A 97 -11.13 -3.13 -0.83
CA ARG A 97 -11.42 -2.92 0.58
C ARG A 97 -12.00 -4.17 1.23
N ALA A 98 -12.99 -4.78 0.58
CA ALA A 98 -13.64 -5.99 1.09
C ALA A 98 -12.66 -7.17 1.23
N TYR A 99 -11.59 -7.20 0.43
CA TYR A 99 -10.51 -8.18 0.58
C TYR A 99 -9.50 -7.79 1.68
N LEU A 100 -9.13 -6.51 1.77
CA LEU A 100 -8.17 -5.99 2.75
C LEU A 100 -8.70 -6.04 4.20
N GLU A 101 -10.01 -5.90 4.39
CA GLU A 101 -10.68 -5.96 5.70
C GLU A 101 -11.00 -7.39 6.16
N GLN A 102 -10.75 -8.43 5.34
CA GLN A 102 -10.97 -9.82 5.75
C GLN A 102 -9.97 -10.27 6.84
N PRO A 103 -10.41 -11.09 7.81
CA PRO A 103 -9.52 -11.74 8.74
C PRO A 103 -8.43 -12.53 8.01
N GLU A 104 -7.19 -12.35 8.45
CA GLU A 104 -6.02 -12.91 7.76
C GLU A 104 -6.12 -14.44 7.65
N GLU A 105 -6.52 -15.11 8.73
CA GLU A 105 -6.66 -16.57 8.78
C GLU A 105 -7.71 -17.06 7.78
N ALA A 106 -8.86 -16.37 7.68
CA ALA A 106 -9.93 -16.76 6.78
C ALA A 106 -9.51 -16.62 5.31
N LYS A 107 -8.87 -15.50 4.97
CA LYS A 107 -8.39 -15.18 3.62
C LYS A 107 -7.39 -16.21 3.10
N TRP A 108 -6.40 -16.54 3.92
CA TRP A 108 -5.36 -17.48 3.51
C TRP A 108 -5.83 -18.93 3.57
N ALA A 109 -6.68 -19.30 4.52
CA ALA A 109 -7.26 -20.65 4.54
C ALA A 109 -8.10 -20.91 3.29
N HIS A 110 -8.88 -19.93 2.83
CA HIS A 110 -9.63 -20.03 1.58
C HIS A 110 -8.70 -20.18 0.38
N THR A 111 -7.64 -19.38 0.30
CA THR A 111 -6.65 -19.43 -0.79
C THR A 111 -5.87 -20.75 -0.81
N ASP A 112 -5.41 -21.22 0.34
CA ASP A 112 -4.69 -22.49 0.48
C ASP A 112 -5.60 -23.68 0.08
N ALA A 113 -6.89 -23.66 0.47
CA ALA A 113 -7.87 -24.66 0.06
C ALA A 113 -8.14 -24.64 -1.45
N PHE A 114 -8.25 -23.44 -2.04
CA PHE A 114 -8.41 -23.27 -3.48
C PHE A 114 -7.20 -23.81 -4.25
N TYR A 115 -5.98 -23.54 -3.81
CA TYR A 115 -4.79 -24.12 -4.43
C TYR A 115 -4.80 -25.65 -4.38
N ILE A 116 -5.18 -26.26 -3.26
CA ILE A 116 -5.32 -27.72 -3.19
C ILE A 116 -6.36 -28.24 -4.19
N SER A 117 -7.52 -27.58 -4.30
CA SER A 117 -8.56 -28.04 -5.24
C SER A 117 -8.12 -27.96 -6.70
N GLU A 118 -7.22 -27.04 -7.02
CA GLU A 118 -6.59 -26.91 -8.35
C GLU A 118 -5.32 -27.77 -8.53
N GLY A 119 -5.01 -28.64 -7.57
CA GLY A 119 -3.92 -29.63 -7.67
C GLY A 119 -2.57 -29.19 -7.12
N PHE A 120 -2.50 -28.10 -6.37
CA PHE A 120 -1.27 -27.70 -5.66
C PHE A 120 -0.92 -28.74 -4.57
N PRO A 121 0.31 -29.27 -4.54
CA PRO A 121 0.69 -30.30 -3.56
C PRO A 121 0.58 -29.80 -2.10
N PRO A 122 -0.22 -30.45 -1.24
CA PRO A 122 -0.42 -30.00 0.15
C PRO A 122 0.87 -29.87 0.96
N GLU A 123 1.86 -30.73 0.71
CA GLU A 123 3.16 -30.73 1.37
C GLU A 123 4.00 -29.48 1.06
N LEU A 124 3.71 -28.77 -0.04
CA LEU A 124 4.40 -27.53 -0.42
C LEU A 124 3.69 -26.27 0.08
N LEU A 125 2.44 -26.36 0.56
CA LEU A 125 1.66 -25.19 0.98
C LEU A 125 2.32 -24.36 2.07
N ALA A 126 3.10 -24.99 2.96
CA ALA A 126 3.81 -24.27 4.01
C ALA A 126 4.71 -23.15 3.44
N GLN A 127 5.21 -23.31 2.21
CA GLN A 127 6.05 -22.32 1.51
C GLN A 127 5.27 -21.05 1.15
N ASN A 128 3.95 -21.13 0.95
CA ASN A 128 3.12 -19.96 0.62
C ASN A 128 3.10 -18.91 1.74
N ARG A 129 3.46 -19.27 2.98
CA ARG A 129 3.64 -18.30 4.06
C ARG A 129 4.77 -17.31 3.78
N ALA A 130 5.78 -17.71 3.01
CA ALA A 130 6.88 -16.85 2.60
C ALA A 130 6.57 -16.00 1.36
N ASN A 131 5.40 -16.20 0.72
CA ASN A 131 4.99 -15.39 -0.42
C ASN A 131 4.89 -13.91 0.01
N PRO A 132 5.55 -12.97 -0.68
CA PRO A 132 5.49 -11.54 -0.35
C PRO A 132 4.07 -10.98 -0.26
N ALA A 133 3.13 -11.50 -1.06
CA ALA A 133 1.72 -11.13 -0.99
C ALA A 133 1.09 -11.40 0.40
N ARG A 134 1.62 -12.41 1.12
CA ARG A 134 1.20 -12.79 2.47
C ARG A 134 2.14 -12.25 3.55
N ALA A 135 3.43 -12.52 3.46
CA ALA A 135 4.42 -12.15 4.47
C ALA A 135 4.56 -10.63 4.66
N LEU A 136 4.36 -9.85 3.59
CA LEU A 136 4.54 -8.40 3.56
C LEU A 136 3.22 -7.65 3.34
N ALA A 137 2.09 -8.32 3.57
CA ALA A 137 0.74 -7.73 3.51
C ALA A 137 0.59 -6.55 4.49
N PRO A 138 -0.37 -5.64 4.28
CA PRO A 138 -0.68 -4.62 5.27
C PRO A 138 -1.13 -5.23 6.60
N VAL A 139 -0.86 -4.52 7.70
CA VAL A 139 -1.47 -4.85 9.00
C VAL A 139 -2.95 -4.44 9.01
N PRO A 140 -3.82 -5.12 9.78
CA PRO A 140 -5.23 -4.74 9.89
C PRO A 140 -5.40 -3.29 10.37
N THR A 141 -6.34 -2.56 9.75
CA THR A 141 -6.71 -1.19 10.13
C THR A 141 -8.17 -0.92 9.80
N GLY A 142 -8.82 -0.05 10.56
CA GLY A 142 -10.18 0.43 10.29
C GLY A 142 -10.23 1.72 9.47
N ARG A 143 -9.10 2.17 8.92
CA ARG A 143 -8.94 3.48 8.28
C ARG A 143 -9.24 3.48 6.77
N TYR A 144 -10.12 2.61 6.30
CA TYR A 144 -10.50 2.56 4.89
C TYR A 144 -11.69 3.45 4.54
N ARG A 145 -11.61 4.14 3.41
CA ARG A 145 -12.71 4.81 2.72
C ARG A 145 -12.85 4.22 1.32
N THR A 146 -14.08 3.88 0.96
CA THR A 146 -14.37 3.31 -0.35
C THR A 146 -14.35 4.38 -1.42
N LEU A 147 -13.64 4.13 -2.52
CA LEU A 147 -13.75 4.89 -3.76
C LEU A 147 -14.68 4.14 -4.72
N GLU A 148 -15.80 4.77 -5.03
CA GLU A 148 -16.73 4.27 -6.04
C GLU A 148 -16.30 4.73 -7.45
N PRO A 149 -16.65 3.98 -8.51
CA PRO A 149 -16.43 4.43 -9.88
C PRO A 149 -17.01 5.84 -10.12
N GLY A 150 -16.18 6.75 -10.63
CA GLY A 150 -16.55 8.14 -10.86
C GLY A 150 -16.43 9.07 -9.64
N ALA A 151 -16.01 8.56 -8.48
CA ALA A 151 -15.68 9.41 -7.34
C ALA A 151 -14.52 10.36 -7.67
N VAL A 152 -14.59 11.57 -7.13
CA VAL A 152 -13.54 12.58 -7.24
C VAL A 152 -12.84 12.71 -5.89
N LEU A 153 -11.52 12.52 -5.89
CA LEU A 153 -10.66 12.90 -4.78
C LEU A 153 -10.02 14.24 -5.08
N GLU A 154 -10.34 15.24 -4.26
CA GLU A 154 -9.67 16.54 -4.30
C GLU A 154 -8.40 16.44 -3.45
N ALA A 155 -7.24 16.56 -4.08
CA ALA A 155 -5.94 16.48 -3.44
C ALA A 155 -4.93 17.40 -4.10
N GLY A 156 -3.92 17.79 -3.32
CA GLY A 156 -2.96 18.81 -3.73
C GLY A 156 -3.43 20.22 -3.41
N GLY A 157 -3.00 21.19 -4.21
CA GLY A 157 -3.28 22.60 -3.98
C GLY A 157 -2.29 23.21 -2.99
N ARG A 158 -1.56 24.22 -3.47
CA ARG A 158 -0.71 25.08 -2.66
C ARG A 158 -1.50 26.08 -1.90
#